data_AF-M2TPJ7-F1
#
_entry.id   AF-M2TPJ7-F1
#
_cell.length_a   1.000
_cell.length_b   1.000
_cell.length_c   1.000
_cell.angle_alpha   90.00
_cell.angle_beta   90.00
_cell.angle_gamma   90.00
#
_symmetry.space_group_name_H-M   'P 1'
#
loop_
_entity.id
_entity.type
_entity.pdbx_description
1 polymer ?
#
loop_
_entity_poly.entity_id
_entity_poly.type
_entity_poly.pdbx_seq_one_letter_code
_entity_poly.pdbx_strand_id
1 'polypeptide(L)'
;MKTGLKLCSERTPNHKRLIISLMSLPGLSREEEAERLVKAIKAVQDYCGCEEGEMERNRKARPCASYTSQGTVDVGKIAIERAKRVFTEEGRPTICFICLGNEALTVEKRVYRFSSPGDLTKHFKLSHLARFNKSTGEECRLCEEHLDTPTHMQRHAFDYHGTVSNSFK
;
A
#
# COMPACT_ATOMS: atom_id res chain seq x y z
N MET A 1 28.17 23.34 24.98
CA MET A 1 27.11 22.35 24.72
C MET A 1 26.00 23.04 23.93
N LYS A 2 25.81 22.68 22.65
CA LYS A 2 24.80 23.27 21.76
C LYS A 2 23.74 22.20 21.46
N THR A 3 22.56 22.31 22.04
CA THR A 3 21.37 21.58 21.60
C THR A 3 20.69 22.40 20.51
N GLY A 4 21.06 22.10 19.27
CA GLY A 4 20.34 22.60 18.10
C GLY A 4 19.00 21.90 18.00
N LEU A 5 17.94 22.52 18.52
CA LEU A 5 16.57 22.22 18.13
C LEU A 5 16.47 22.50 16.62
N LYS A 6 16.59 21.45 15.80
CA LYS A 6 16.28 21.51 14.38
C LYS A 6 14.84 21.99 14.25
N LEU A 7 14.66 23.23 13.81
CA LEU A 7 13.37 23.76 13.41
C LEU A 7 12.85 22.88 12.27
N CYS A 8 11.73 22.21 12.51
CA CYS A 8 10.96 21.50 11.50
C CYS A 8 10.48 22.48 10.42
N SER A 9 10.20 21.93 9.24
CA SER A 9 9.52 22.53 8.08
C SER A 9 8.56 23.68 8.47
N GLU A 10 8.62 24.78 7.71
CA GLU A 10 8.00 26.08 8.00
C GLU A 10 6.62 25.98 8.70
N ARG A 11 6.58 26.31 10.00
CA ARG A 11 5.33 26.31 10.78
C ARG A 11 4.32 27.29 10.16
N THR A 12 3.19 26.77 9.70
CA THR A 12 2.09 27.59 9.17
C THR A 12 1.49 28.48 10.26
N PRO A 13 0.78 29.57 9.91
CA PRO A 13 0.11 30.43 10.87
C PRO A 13 -0.83 29.69 11.83
N ASN A 14 -1.50 28.63 11.34
CA ASN A 14 -2.43 27.82 12.12
C ASN A 14 -1.71 26.96 13.17
N HIS A 15 -0.52 26.43 12.86
CA HIS A 15 0.33 25.75 13.86
C HIS A 15 0.72 26.70 14.99
N LYS A 16 1.16 27.92 14.65
CA LYS A 16 1.56 28.92 15.64
C LYS A 16 0.37 29.30 16.53
N ARG A 17 -0.80 29.51 15.94
CA ARG A 17 -2.04 29.85 16.65
C ARG A 17 -2.47 28.74 17.61
N LEU A 18 -2.41 27.49 17.17
CA LEU A 18 -2.72 26.32 18.00
C LEU A 18 -1.78 26.24 19.22
N ILE A 19 -0.47 26.28 18.97
CA ILE A 19 0.56 26.17 20.01
C ILE A 19 0.37 27.26 21.07
N ILE A 20 0.22 28.52 20.64
CA ILE A 20 0.02 29.64 21.57
C ILE A 20 -1.25 29.46 22.40
N SER A 21 -2.34 29.01 21.78
CA SER A 21 -3.64 28.89 22.47
C SER A 21 -3.68 27.72 23.45
N LEU A 22 -3.04 26.59 23.14
CA LEU A 22 -2.95 25.43 24.05
C LEU A 22 -1.96 25.64 25.19
N MET A 23 -0.88 26.39 24.94
CA MET A 23 0.16 26.68 25.94
C MET A 23 -0.10 27.98 26.71
N SER A 24 -1.29 28.57 26.58
CA SER A 24 -1.67 29.76 27.33
C SER A 24 -1.86 29.45 28.81
N LEU A 25 -1.41 30.36 29.68
CA LEU A 25 -1.54 30.21 31.13
C LEU A 25 -3.02 30.30 31.58
N PRO A 26 -3.38 29.69 32.72
CA PRO A 26 -4.67 29.89 33.41
C PRO A 26 -5.06 31.34 33.60
N GLY A 27 -6.34 31.63 33.31
CA GLY A 27 -6.97 32.91 33.67
C GLY A 27 -7.05 33.05 35.19
N LEU A 28 -7.05 34.29 35.68
CA LEU A 28 -7.14 34.59 37.11
C LEU A 28 -8.60 34.58 37.60
N SER A 29 -9.55 34.67 36.66
CA SER A 29 -10.99 34.56 36.87
C SER A 29 -11.60 33.43 36.03
N ARG A 30 -12.82 33.04 36.39
CA ARG A 30 -13.57 32.00 35.68
C ARG A 30 -13.93 32.45 34.26
N GLU A 31 -14.19 33.73 34.08
CA GLU A 31 -14.53 34.37 32.81
C GLU A 31 -13.32 34.38 31.88
N GLU A 32 -12.15 34.81 32.36
CA GLU A 32 -10.89 34.77 31.59
C GLU A 32 -10.51 33.34 31.21
N GLU A 33 -10.71 32.38 32.11
CA GLU A 33 -10.47 30.97 31.85
C GLU A 33 -11.43 30.42 30.79
N ALA A 34 -12.72 30.77 30.86
CA ALA A 34 -13.71 30.38 29.87
C ALA A 34 -13.37 30.95 28.48
N GLU A 35 -12.94 32.21 28.40
CA GLU A 35 -12.47 32.82 27.16
C GLU A 35 -11.22 32.14 26.62
N ARG A 36 -10.25 31.81 27.48
CA ARG A 36 -9.05 31.05 27.09
C ARG A 36 -9.41 29.69 26.51
N LEU A 37 -10.33 28.98 27.14
CA LEU A 37 -10.80 27.67 26.67
C LEU A 37 -11.51 27.78 25.33
N VAL A 38 -12.41 28.75 25.16
CA VAL A 38 -13.08 28.99 23.87
C VAL A 38 -12.06 29.33 22.77
N LYS A 39 -11.04 30.13 23.09
CA LYS A 39 -9.96 30.46 22.15
C LYS A 39 -9.12 29.24 21.77
N ALA A 40 -8.80 28.37 22.73
CA ALA A 40 -8.11 27.11 22.48
C ALA A 40 -8.95 26.16 21.61
N ILE A 41 -10.25 26.02 21.90
CA ILE A 41 -11.18 25.19 21.11
C ILE A 41 -11.25 25.68 19.66
N LYS A 42 -11.41 26.99 19.44
CA LYS A 42 -11.41 27.57 18.09
C LYS A 42 -10.09 27.33 17.36
N ALA A 43 -8.96 27.48 18.05
CA ALA A 43 -7.64 27.21 17.46
C ALA A 43 -7.46 25.73 17.08
N VAL A 44 -8.01 24.79 17.86
CA VAL A 44 -8.05 23.36 17.51
C VAL A 44 -8.93 23.12 16.29
N GLN A 45 -10.13 23.71 16.24
CA GLN A 45 -11.04 23.60 15.10
C GLN A 45 -10.41 24.11 13.80
N ASP A 46 -9.80 25.31 13.85
CA ASP A 46 -9.10 25.92 12.71
C ASP A 46 -7.95 25.02 12.23
N TYR A 47 -7.22 24.39 13.16
CA TYR A 47 -6.11 23.52 12.85
C TYR A 47 -6.54 22.19 12.23
N CYS A 48 -7.62 21.57 12.73
CA CYS A 48 -8.13 20.30 12.22
C CYS A 48 -8.54 20.37 10.74
N GLY A 49 -8.88 21.56 10.22
CA GLY A 49 -9.17 21.78 8.80
C GLY A 49 -7.93 22.01 7.92
N CYS A 50 -6.73 22.03 8.49
CA CYS A 50 -5.50 22.26 7.75
C CYS A 50 -4.83 20.95 7.35
N GLU A 51 -4.45 20.85 6.08
CA GLU A 51 -3.58 19.76 5.62
C GLU A 51 -2.14 20.06 6.05
N GLU A 52 -1.63 19.31 7.01
CA GLU A 52 -0.20 19.29 7.31
C GLU A 52 0.50 18.57 6.16
N GLY A 53 1.41 19.25 5.47
CA GLY A 53 2.09 18.74 4.28
C GLY A 53 2.64 17.32 4.47
N GLU A 54 2.82 16.61 3.36
CA GLU A 54 3.23 15.20 3.39
C GLU A 54 4.50 15.01 4.23
N MET A 55 4.37 14.31 5.37
CA MET A 55 5.54 13.69 5.98
C MET A 55 6.13 12.71 4.97
N GLU A 56 7.45 12.74 4.78
CA GLU A 56 8.17 11.70 4.05
C GLU A 56 7.96 10.36 4.76
N ARG A 57 6.85 9.70 4.43
CA ARG A 57 6.51 8.38 4.97
C ARG A 57 7.51 7.42 4.36
N ASN A 58 8.41 6.91 5.21
CA ASN A 58 9.19 5.74 4.87
C ASN A 58 8.21 4.67 4.33
N ARG A 59 8.43 4.26 3.08
CA ARG A 59 7.41 3.71 2.17
C ARG A 59 6.84 2.36 2.61
N LYS A 60 5.95 2.32 3.61
CA LYS A 60 5.12 1.15 3.96
C LYS A 60 3.83 1.55 4.70
N ALA A 61 2.86 2.16 4.02
CA ALA A 61 1.44 2.11 4.40
C ALA A 61 0.51 2.64 3.29
N ARG A 62 -0.59 1.91 3.06
CA ARG A 62 -1.68 2.13 2.08
C ARG A 62 -2.22 3.58 2.04
N PRO A 63 -2.70 4.08 0.88
CA PRO A 63 -3.56 5.26 0.84
C PRO A 63 -5.03 4.86 1.04
N CYS A 64 -5.67 5.46 2.05
CA CYS A 64 -7.10 5.75 2.02
C CYS A 64 -7.25 7.03 1.20
N ALA A 65 -7.93 6.98 0.05
CA ALA A 65 -8.07 8.13 -0.83
C ALA A 65 -9.42 8.84 -0.60
N SER A 66 -9.36 10.10 -0.16
CA SER A 66 -10.36 11.10 -0.50
C SER A 66 -10.04 11.72 -1.86
N TYR A 67 -11.11 12.11 -2.54
CA TYR A 67 -11.21 12.43 -3.95
C TYR A 67 -10.65 13.81 -4.31
N THR A 68 -9.81 13.89 -5.33
CA THR A 68 -9.87 14.99 -6.31
C THR A 68 -9.31 14.54 -7.66
N SER A 69 -10.15 14.67 -8.68
CA SER A 69 -9.87 14.36 -10.08
C SER A 69 -9.11 15.50 -10.74
N GLN A 70 -7.91 15.23 -11.24
CA GLN A 70 -7.30 15.95 -12.35
C GLN A 70 -6.19 15.09 -12.96
N GLY A 71 -6.44 14.54 -14.16
CA GLY A 71 -5.48 13.75 -14.94
C GLY A 71 -5.04 12.46 -14.26
N THR A 72 -5.98 11.63 -13.79
CA THR A 72 -5.64 10.44 -13.01
C THR A 72 -4.97 9.40 -13.92
N VAL A 73 -3.64 9.34 -13.88
CA VAL A 73 -2.93 8.11 -14.21
C VAL A 73 -3.53 7.05 -13.29
N ASP A 74 -4.20 6.04 -13.87
CA ASP A 74 -4.87 4.99 -13.10
C ASP A 74 -3.83 4.34 -12.18
N VAL A 75 -3.88 4.68 -10.89
CA VAL A 75 -2.96 4.22 -9.86
C VAL A 75 -2.96 2.69 -9.78
N GLY A 76 -4.11 2.07 -10.06
CA GLY A 76 -4.26 0.63 -10.11
C GLY A 76 -3.52 0.03 -11.31
N LYS A 77 -3.67 0.62 -12.49
CA LYS A 77 -2.91 0.22 -13.69
C LYS A 77 -1.41 0.37 -13.48
N ILE A 78 -0.95 1.48 -12.88
CA ILE A 78 0.47 1.66 -12.53
C ILE A 78 0.95 0.56 -11.58
N ALA A 79 0.16 0.21 -10.56
CA ALA A 79 0.51 -0.83 -9.61
C ALA A 79 0.63 -2.21 -10.28
N ILE A 80 -0.29 -2.55 -11.18
CA ILE A 80 -0.25 -3.80 -11.95
C ILE A 80 0.99 -3.84 -12.87
N GLU A 81 1.27 -2.77 -13.61
CA GLU A 81 2.43 -2.70 -14.49
C GLU A 81 3.75 -2.79 -13.72
N ARG A 82 3.84 -2.18 -12.53
CA ARG A 82 5.00 -2.36 -11.64
C ARG A 82 5.11 -3.79 -11.12
N ALA A 83 3.99 -4.45 -10.81
CA ALA A 83 4.00 -5.84 -10.35
C ALA A 83 4.45 -6.81 -11.46
N LYS A 84 4.11 -6.56 -12.72
CA LYS A 84 4.58 -7.38 -13.86
C LYS A 84 6.11 -7.39 -13.99
N ARG A 85 6.76 -6.24 -13.74
CA ARG A 85 8.22 -6.10 -13.80
C ARG A 85 8.97 -7.00 -12.82
N VAL A 86 8.33 -7.45 -11.75
CA VAL A 86 8.91 -8.40 -10.79
C VAL A 86 9.36 -9.69 -11.48
N PHE A 87 8.63 -10.16 -12.49
CA PHE A 87 8.98 -11.40 -13.20
C PHE A 87 10.11 -11.22 -14.22
N THR A 88 10.45 -9.99 -14.58
CA THR A 88 11.56 -9.67 -15.49
C THR A 88 12.80 -9.15 -14.76
N GLU A 89 12.63 -8.51 -13.60
CA GLU A 89 13.68 -7.79 -12.87
C GLU A 89 14.14 -8.54 -11.59
N GLU A 90 13.28 -9.30 -10.92
CA GLU A 90 13.62 -10.02 -9.69
C GLU A 90 13.90 -11.50 -9.97
N GLY A 91 15.05 -12.03 -9.55
CA GLY A 91 15.40 -13.44 -9.74
C GLY A 91 14.55 -14.42 -8.91
N ARG A 92 13.76 -13.94 -7.95
CA ARG A 92 12.86 -14.77 -7.13
C ARG A 92 11.60 -14.00 -6.72
N PRO A 93 10.48 -14.16 -7.43
CA PRO A 93 9.31 -13.32 -7.23
C PRO A 93 8.63 -13.58 -5.88
N THR A 94 7.95 -12.53 -5.42
CA THR A 94 7.13 -12.56 -4.21
C THR A 94 5.66 -12.23 -4.51
N ILE A 95 5.27 -12.15 -5.78
CA ILE A 95 3.89 -11.91 -6.25
C ILE A 95 3.41 -13.16 -6.98
N CYS A 96 2.14 -13.53 -6.81
CA CYS A 96 1.57 -14.64 -7.56
C CYS A 96 1.13 -14.18 -8.96
N PHE A 97 1.72 -14.80 -9.99
CA PHE A 97 1.43 -14.47 -11.39
C PHE A 97 -0.04 -14.74 -11.77
N ILE A 98 -0.66 -15.78 -11.20
CA ILE A 98 -2.09 -16.08 -11.44
C ILE A 98 -2.99 -15.04 -10.77
N CYS A 99 -2.72 -14.67 -9.51
CA CYS A 99 -3.45 -13.58 -8.86
C CYS A 99 -3.28 -12.27 -9.63
N LEU A 100 -2.07 -11.96 -10.10
CA LEU A 100 -1.80 -10.76 -10.86
C LEU A 100 -2.60 -10.72 -12.17
N GLY A 101 -2.69 -11.85 -12.88
CA GLY A 101 -3.49 -11.99 -14.10
C GLY A 101 -5.01 -11.97 -13.85
N ASN A 102 -5.49 -12.32 -12.66
CA ASN A 102 -6.92 -12.46 -12.41
C ASN A 102 -7.65 -11.11 -12.24
N GLU A 103 -8.31 -10.67 -13.30
CA GLU A 103 -9.07 -9.42 -13.35
C GLU A 103 -10.33 -9.41 -12.47
N ALA A 104 -10.83 -10.57 -12.04
CA ALA A 104 -11.95 -10.64 -11.10
C ALA A 104 -11.55 -10.27 -9.67
N LEU A 105 -10.24 -10.15 -9.38
CA LEU A 105 -9.73 -9.72 -8.09
C LEU A 105 -9.52 -8.20 -8.04
N THR A 106 -9.62 -7.63 -6.83
CA THR A 106 -9.24 -6.24 -6.59
C THR A 106 -7.74 -6.04 -6.85
N VAL A 107 -7.34 -4.83 -7.27
CA VAL A 107 -5.92 -4.49 -7.52
C VAL A 107 -5.04 -4.92 -6.35
N GLU A 108 -5.46 -4.67 -5.11
CA GLU A 108 -4.73 -5.07 -3.91
C GLU A 108 -4.43 -6.57 -3.83
N LYS A 109 -5.42 -7.42 -4.15
CA LYS A 109 -5.22 -8.87 -4.17
C LYS A 109 -4.34 -9.32 -5.33
N ARG A 110 -4.43 -8.63 -6.47
CA ARG A 110 -3.62 -8.92 -7.67
C ARG A 110 -2.14 -8.62 -7.44
N VAL A 111 -1.83 -7.52 -6.75
CA VAL A 111 -0.45 -7.05 -6.51
C VAL A 111 0.10 -7.46 -5.14
N TYR A 112 -0.60 -8.36 -4.43
CA TYR A 112 -0.21 -8.78 -3.09
C TYR A 112 1.20 -9.41 -3.10
N ARG A 113 2.07 -8.91 -2.22
CA ARG A 113 3.44 -9.41 -2.03
C ARG A 113 3.50 -10.31 -0.80
N PHE A 114 3.93 -11.55 -1.00
CA PHE A 114 4.24 -12.49 0.06
C PHE A 114 5.53 -12.09 0.79
N SER A 115 5.61 -12.42 2.08
CA SER A 115 6.78 -12.18 2.94
C SER A 115 8.03 -12.89 2.45
N SER A 116 7.86 -14.06 1.82
CA SER A 116 8.95 -14.83 1.25
C SER A 116 8.49 -15.54 -0.03
N PRO A 117 9.42 -15.88 -0.93
CA PRO A 117 9.09 -16.73 -2.08
C PRO A 117 8.60 -18.13 -1.68
N GLY A 118 8.98 -18.63 -0.48
CA GLY A 118 8.46 -19.88 0.04
C GLY A 118 6.97 -19.80 0.36
N ASP A 119 6.51 -18.67 0.87
CA ASP A 119 5.08 -18.43 1.14
C ASP A 119 4.28 -18.27 -0.17
N LEU A 120 4.88 -17.64 -1.19
CA LEU A 120 4.35 -17.64 -2.54
C LEU A 120 4.18 -19.07 -3.09
N THR A 121 5.21 -19.91 -2.97
CA THR A 121 5.13 -21.31 -3.40
C THR A 121 4.00 -22.07 -2.70
N LYS A 122 3.85 -21.90 -1.38
CA LYS A 122 2.76 -22.53 -0.62
C LYS A 122 1.41 -22.04 -1.13
N HIS A 123 1.25 -20.74 -1.30
CA HIS A 123 0.02 -20.15 -1.83
C HIS A 123 -0.33 -20.70 -3.20
N PHE A 124 0.63 -20.75 -4.12
CA PHE A 124 0.46 -21.30 -5.47
C PHE A 124 0.00 -22.77 -5.44
N LYS A 125 0.66 -23.62 -4.62
CA LYS A 125 0.28 -25.03 -4.47
C LYS A 125 -1.13 -25.20 -3.92
N LEU A 126 -1.48 -24.49 -2.86
CA LEU A 126 -2.75 -24.66 -2.14
C LEU A 126 -3.93 -23.96 -2.83
N SER A 127 -3.71 -22.85 -3.52
CA SER A 127 -4.78 -22.02 -4.06
C SER A 127 -5.04 -22.28 -5.53
N HIS A 128 -3.98 -22.54 -6.31
CA HIS A 128 -4.08 -22.66 -7.76
C HIS A 128 -3.88 -24.10 -8.23
N LEU A 129 -2.82 -24.79 -7.82
CA LEU A 129 -2.61 -26.17 -8.25
C LEU A 129 -3.65 -27.15 -7.68
N ALA A 130 -3.98 -27.01 -6.39
CA ALA A 130 -4.99 -27.87 -5.76
C ALA A 130 -6.40 -27.68 -6.34
N ARG A 131 -6.67 -26.53 -6.98
CA ARG A 131 -7.97 -26.16 -7.56
C ARG A 131 -7.95 -26.09 -9.09
N PHE A 132 -6.88 -26.58 -9.71
CA PHE A 132 -6.69 -26.55 -11.15
C PHE A 132 -7.84 -27.27 -11.88
N ASN A 133 -8.44 -26.64 -12.87
CA ASN A 133 -9.48 -27.25 -13.67
C ASN A 133 -8.91 -28.28 -14.65
N LYS A 134 -8.97 -29.57 -14.26
CA LYS A 134 -8.48 -30.68 -15.10
C LYS A 134 -9.30 -30.93 -16.36
N SER A 135 -10.54 -30.44 -16.43
CA SER A 135 -11.42 -30.68 -17.58
C SER A 135 -11.22 -29.68 -18.70
N THR A 136 -10.94 -28.42 -18.37
CA THR A 136 -10.82 -27.33 -19.35
C THR A 136 -9.43 -26.71 -19.38
N GLY A 137 -8.51 -27.14 -18.52
CA GLY A 137 -7.26 -26.44 -18.29
C GLY A 137 -7.46 -25.06 -17.64
N GLU A 138 -6.37 -24.32 -17.55
CA GLU A 138 -6.33 -22.94 -17.05
C GLU A 138 -5.53 -22.07 -18.03
N GLU A 139 -5.76 -20.76 -18.04
CA GLU A 139 -5.02 -19.83 -18.89
C GLU A 139 -4.09 -18.94 -18.06
N CYS A 140 -2.82 -18.84 -18.45
CA CYS A 140 -1.91 -17.84 -17.92
C CYS A 140 -2.15 -16.50 -18.61
N ARG A 141 -2.88 -15.59 -17.97
CA ARG A 141 -3.19 -14.26 -18.54
C ARG A 141 -2.01 -13.28 -18.61
N LEU A 142 -0.81 -13.69 -18.19
CA LEU A 142 0.41 -12.89 -18.38
C LEU A 142 1.20 -13.32 -19.62
N CYS A 143 1.13 -14.60 -19.97
CA CYS A 143 1.82 -15.18 -21.12
C CYS A 143 0.86 -15.51 -22.28
N GLU A 144 -0.45 -15.41 -22.04
CA GLU A 144 -1.51 -15.80 -22.99
C GLU A 144 -1.38 -17.28 -23.42
N GLU A 145 -0.90 -18.13 -22.50
CA GLU A 145 -0.67 -19.55 -22.73
C GLU A 145 -1.73 -20.41 -22.04
N HIS A 146 -2.26 -21.39 -22.76
CA HIS A 146 -3.17 -22.37 -22.20
C HIS A 146 -2.40 -23.52 -21.54
N LEU A 147 -2.77 -23.84 -20.30
CA LEU A 147 -2.13 -24.83 -19.46
C LEU A 147 -3.09 -26.01 -19.30
N ASP A 148 -2.83 -27.10 -20.01
CA ASP A 148 -3.75 -28.25 -20.06
C ASP A 148 -3.74 -29.12 -18.79
N THR A 149 -2.59 -29.17 -18.11
CA THR A 149 -2.39 -30.06 -16.95
C THR A 149 -1.76 -29.34 -15.76
N PRO A 150 -1.96 -29.83 -14.52
CA PRO A 150 -1.28 -29.27 -13.36
C PRO A 150 0.25 -29.28 -13.48
N THR A 151 0.80 -30.31 -14.13
CA THR A 151 2.24 -30.42 -14.40
C THR A 151 2.70 -29.39 -15.43
N HIS A 152 1.91 -29.14 -16.48
CA HIS A 152 2.16 -28.05 -17.42
C HIS A 152 2.17 -26.70 -16.67
N MET A 153 1.18 -26.44 -15.83
CA MET A 153 1.15 -25.22 -15.01
C MET A 153 2.32 -25.09 -14.04
N GLN A 154 2.75 -26.18 -13.41
CA GLN A 154 3.94 -26.18 -12.53
C GLN A 154 5.21 -25.82 -13.29
N ARG A 155 5.41 -26.42 -14.46
CA ARG A 155 6.57 -26.17 -15.29
C ARG A 155 6.56 -24.74 -15.84
N HIS A 156 5.42 -24.29 -16.36
CA HIS A 156 5.23 -22.91 -16.82
C HIS A 156 5.52 -21.90 -15.69
N ALA A 157 5.01 -22.15 -14.48
CA ALA A 157 5.27 -21.30 -13.32
C ALA A 157 6.76 -21.21 -12.96
N PHE A 158 7.52 -22.29 -13.13
CA PHE A 158 8.96 -22.31 -12.90
C PHE A 158 9.73 -21.61 -14.03
N ASP A 159 9.47 -22.00 -15.28
CA ASP A 159 10.23 -21.55 -16.46
C ASP A 159 10.01 -20.05 -16.76
N TYR A 160 8.76 -19.56 -16.68
CA TYR A 160 8.40 -18.19 -17.07
C TYR A 160 8.17 -17.23 -15.89
N HIS A 161 7.87 -17.76 -14.71
CA HIS A 161 7.50 -16.94 -13.56
C HIS A 161 8.33 -17.21 -12.31
N GLY A 162 9.44 -17.96 -12.41
CA GLY A 162 10.38 -18.20 -11.31
C GLY A 162 9.76 -18.76 -10.02
N THR A 163 8.53 -19.27 -10.09
CA THR A 163 7.77 -19.74 -8.93
C THR A 163 8.16 -21.19 -8.69
N VAL A 164 9.11 -21.37 -7.78
CA VAL A 164 9.65 -22.68 -7.42
C VAL A 164 8.64 -23.53 -6.67
N SER A 165 7.87 -24.37 -7.37
CA SER A 165 7.03 -25.40 -6.75
C SER A 165 7.73 -26.76 -6.77
N ASN A 166 8.93 -26.88 -6.18
CA ASN A 166 9.64 -28.16 -6.15
C ASN A 166 8.82 -29.22 -5.40
N SER A 167 8.23 -30.12 -6.19
CA SER A 167 7.76 -31.45 -5.85
C SER A 167 7.77 -32.27 -7.15
N PHE A 168 8.91 -32.33 -7.85
CA PHE A 168 9.14 -33.40 -8.80
C PHE A 168 9.38 -34.66 -7.97
N LYS A 169 8.33 -35.44 -7.77
CA LYS A 169 8.40 -36.84 -7.33
C LYS A 169 7.63 -37.66 -8.35
#